data_AF-A0AAU5Z8W2-F1
#
_entry.id   AF-A0AAU5Z8W2-F1
#
_cell.length_a   1.000
_cell.length_b   1.000
_cell.length_c   1.000
_cell.angle_alpha   90.00
_cell.angle_beta   90.00
_cell.angle_gamma   90.00
#
_symmetry.space_group_name_H-M   'P 1'
#
loop_
_entity.id
_entity.type
_entity.pdbx_description
1 polymer ?
#
loop_
_entity_poly.entity_id
_entity_poly.type
_entity_poly.pdbx_seq_one_letter_code
_entity_poly.pdbx_strand_id
1 'polypeptide(L)' 'MSDLECREFVEQVTAFLEGALSTEAEQDFVDHLALCDGCERYLDQIRQTSQALTDLPADGLPGDARSALLNAFRDRR' A
#
# COMPACT_ATOMS: atom_id res chain seq x y z
N MET A 1 -6.61 -18.13 -16.50
CA MET A 1 -5.20 -17.93 -16.86
C MET A 1 -5.02 -16.43 -16.82
N SER A 2 -4.26 -15.93 -15.84
CA SER A 2 -3.99 -14.48 -15.76
C SER A 2 -3.20 -14.08 -17.02
N ASP A 3 -3.74 -13.17 -17.83
CA ASP A 3 -3.02 -12.58 -18.99
C ASP A 3 -1.94 -11.58 -18.55
N LEU A 4 -1.88 -11.23 -17.26
CA LEU A 4 -0.93 -10.28 -16.70
C LEU A 4 0.52 -10.81 -16.74
N GLU A 5 1.42 -10.08 -17.39
CA GLU A 5 2.85 -10.39 -17.39
C GLU A 5 3.53 -9.96 -16.09
N CYS A 6 4.63 -10.62 -15.68
CA CYS A 6 5.39 -10.22 -14.49
C CYS A 6 5.88 -8.75 -14.54
N ARG A 7 6.19 -8.24 -15.75
CA ARG A 7 6.61 -6.84 -15.93
C ARG A 7 5.46 -5.87 -15.60
N GLU A 8 4.27 -6.17 -16.07
CA GLU A 8 3.07 -5.37 -15.85
C GLU A 8 2.57 -5.49 -14.40
N PHE A 9 2.77 -6.65 -13.78
CA PHE A 9 2.55 -6.83 -12.34
C PHE A 9 3.42 -5.87 -11.52
N VAL A 10 4.73 -5.83 -11.79
CA VAL A 10 5.69 -4.99 -11.07
C VAL A 10 5.31 -3.51 -11.15
N GLU A 11 4.83 -3.05 -12.31
CA GLU A 11 4.38 -1.67 -12.52
C GLU A 11 3.12 -1.32 -11.70
N GLN A 12 2.30 -2.31 -11.35
CA GLN A 12 1.03 -2.12 -10.64
C GLN A 12 1.13 -2.30 -9.12
N VAL A 13 2.27 -2.76 -8.58
CA VAL A 13 2.40 -3.07 -7.14
C VAL A 13 2.04 -1.89 -6.24
N THR A 14 2.48 -0.68 -6.56
CA THR A 14 2.15 0.50 -5.74
C THR A 14 0.66 0.78 -5.77
N ALA A 15 0.04 0.76 -6.95
CA ALA A 15 -1.40 0.99 -7.08
C ALA A 15 -2.22 -0.08 -6.34
N PHE A 16 -1.77 -1.34 -6.33
CA PHE A 16 -2.38 -2.40 -5.54
C PHE A 16 -2.29 -2.11 -4.03
N LEU A 17 -1.09 -1.76 -3.54
CA LEU A 17 -0.88 -1.46 -2.11
C LEU A 17 -1.65 -0.23 -1.63
N GLU A 18 -1.90 0.73 -2.51
CA GLU A 18 -2.66 1.95 -2.23
C GLU A 18 -4.18 1.80 -2.47
N GLY A 19 -4.65 0.63 -2.93
CA GLY A 19 -6.06 0.39 -3.24
C GLY A 19 -6.57 1.22 -4.42
N ALA A 20 -5.70 1.54 -5.37
CA ALA A 20 -5.96 2.40 -6.52
C ALA A 20 -6.23 1.62 -7.83
N LEU A 21 -6.19 0.28 -7.79
CA LEU A 21 -6.56 -0.55 -8.93
C LEU A 21 -8.08 -0.59 -9.13
N SER A 22 -8.50 -0.79 -10.37
CA SER A 22 -9.88 -1.19 -10.65
C SER A 22 -10.11 -2.62 -10.14
N THR A 23 -11.37 -2.98 -9.88
CA THR A 23 -11.72 -4.34 -9.44
C THR A 23 -11.23 -5.43 -10.41
N GLU A 24 -11.29 -5.16 -11.72
CA GLU A 24 -10.81 -6.09 -12.75
C GLU A 24 -9.28 -6.25 -12.69
N ALA A 25 -8.55 -5.14 -12.62
CA ALA A 25 -7.08 -5.17 -12.52
C ALA A 25 -6.61 -5.81 -11.20
N GLU A 26 -7.32 -5.57 -10.10
CA GLU A 26 -7.02 -6.21 -8.81
C GLU A 26 -7.22 -7.72 -8.87
N GLN A 27 -8.28 -8.19 -9.56
CA GLN A 27 -8.49 -9.62 -9.75
C GLN A 27 -7.37 -10.26 -10.59
N ASP A 28 -6.99 -9.65 -11.71
CA ASP A 28 -5.89 -10.14 -12.55
C ASP A 28 -4.55 -10.17 -11.78
N PHE A 29 -4.31 -9.15 -10.94
CA PHE A 29 -3.13 -9.06 -10.08
C PHE A 29 -3.08 -10.20 -9.04
N VAL A 30 -4.20 -10.49 -8.39
CA VAL A 30 -4.33 -11.60 -7.41
C VAL A 30 -4.21 -12.96 -8.10
N ASP A 31 -4.82 -13.11 -9.28
CA ASP A 31 -4.72 -14.34 -10.08
C ASP A 31 -3.27 -14.61 -10.51
N HIS A 32 -2.50 -13.56 -10.84
CA HIS A 32 -1.08 -13.69 -11.14
C HIS A 32 -0.27 -14.15 -9.92
N LEU A 33 -0.55 -13.59 -8.73
CA LEU A 33 0.13 -13.98 -7.48
C LEU A 33 -0.04 -15.47 -7.18
N ALA A 34 -1.23 -16.03 -7.43
CA ALA A 34 -1.51 -17.43 -7.19
C ALA A 34 -0.68 -18.39 -8.07
N LEU A 35 -0.04 -17.89 -9.13
CA LEU A 35 0.66 -18.69 -10.13
C LEU A 35 2.16 -18.37 -10.23
N CYS A 36 2.67 -17.36 -9.52
CA CYS A 36 4.04 -16.88 -9.69
C CYS A 36 4.73 -16.52 -8.37
N ASP A 37 5.52 -17.47 -7.84
CA ASP A 37 6.39 -17.29 -6.66
C ASP A 37 7.39 -16.14 -6.80
N GLY A 38 7.73 -15.73 -8.03
CA GLY A 38 8.61 -14.59 -8.29
C GLY A 38 7.94 -13.26 -7.92
N CYS A 39 6.69 -13.09 -8.34
CA CYS A 39 5.90 -11.89 -8.07
C CYS A 39 5.41 -11.83 -6.63
N GLU A 40 5.13 -12.97 -6.00
CA GLU A 40 4.86 -13.04 -4.55
C GLU A 40 6.05 -12.50 -3.74
N ARG A 41 7.27 -13.00 -4.01
CA ARG A 41 8.49 -12.50 -3.35
C ARG A 41 8.75 -11.03 -3.63
N TYR A 42 8.49 -10.57 -4.85
CA TYR A 42 8.63 -9.15 -5.19
C TYR A 42 7.68 -8.28 -4.38
N LEU A 43 6.40 -8.65 -4.29
CA LEU A 43 5.40 -7.94 -3.51
C LEU A 43 5.80 -7.85 -2.03
N ASP A 44 6.29 -8.96 -1.45
CA ASP A 44 6.76 -8.99 -0.07
C ASP A 44 7.98 -8.08 0.15
N GLN A 45 8.90 -8.01 -0.81
CA GLN A 45 10.02 -7.07 -0.74
C GLN A 45 9.56 -5.61 -0.71
N ILE A 46 8.56 -5.25 -1.53
CA ILE A 46 8.01 -3.89 -1.55
C ILE A 46 7.28 -3.57 -0.25
N ARG A 47 6.51 -4.51 0.31
CA ARG A 47 5.87 -4.36 1.63
C ARG A 47 6.90 -4.11 2.73
N GLN A 48 7.97 -4.90 2.77
CA GLN A 48 9.04 -4.73 3.76
C GLN A 48 9.75 -3.37 3.61
N THR A 49 9.98 -2.93 2.37
CA THR A 49 10.59 -1.63 2.09
C THR A 49 9.68 -0.49 2.59
N SER A 50 8.39 -0.55 2.30
CA SER A 50 7.40 0.43 2.77
C SER A 50 7.31 0.48 4.30
N GLN A 51 7.31 -0.69 4.95
CA GLN A 51 7.30 -0.78 6.41
C GLN A 51 8.56 -0.17 7.04
N ALA A 52 9.74 -0.49 6.50
CA ALA A 52 11.01 0.07 6.99
C ALA A 52 11.07 1.60 6.90
N LEU A 53 10.42 2.19 5.89
CA LEU A 53 10.30 3.65 5.78
C LEU A 53 9.29 4.24 6.76
N THR A 54 8.24 3.50 7.11
CA THR A 54 7.23 3.92 8.09
C THR A 54 7.80 3.99 9.51
N ASP A 55 8.76 3.12 9.83
CA ASP A 55 9.42 3.08 11.15
C ASP A 55 10.44 4.21 11.37
N LEU A 56 10.71 5.03 10.35
CA LEU A 56 11.58 6.19 10.50
C LEU A 56 10.91 7.23 11.42
N PRO A 57 11.67 7.90 12.30
CA PRO A 57 11.12 8.96 13.14
C PRO A 57 10.56 10.05 12.25
N ALA A 58 9.23 10.14 12.19
CA ALA A 58 8.55 11.26 11.57
C ALA A 58 8.85 12.53 12.37
N ASP A 59 8.92 13.67 11.69
CA ASP A 59 8.78 14.95 12.35
C ASP A 59 7.42 14.95 13.05
N GLY A 60 7.44 14.71 14.36
CA GLY A 60 6.23 14.58 15.16
C GLY A 60 5.37 15.83 15.02
N LEU A 61 4.05 15.68 15.09
CA LEU A 61 3.16 16.83 15.12
C LEU A 61 3.53 17.75 16.29
N PRO A 62 3.67 19.08 16.06
CA PRO A 62 3.75 20.04 17.14
C PRO A 62 2.63 19.81 18.16
N GLY A 63 2.95 19.93 19.46
CA GLY A 63 2.01 19.56 20.53
C GLY A 63 0.71 20.36 20.52
N ASP A 64 0.77 21.62 20.06
CA ASP A 64 -0.38 22.49 19.83
C ASP A 64 -1.23 22.00 18.65
N ALA A 65 -0.62 21.61 17.53
CA ALA A 65 -1.32 21.03 16.38
C ALA A 65 -2.05 19.74 16.75
N ARG A 66 -1.41 18.84 17.51
CA ARG A 66 -2.05 17.61 18.01
C ARG A 66 -3.26 17.92 18.89
N SER A 67 -3.13 18.90 19.79
CA SER A 67 -4.20 19.30 20.70
C SER A 67 -5.39 19.92 19.96
N ALA A 68 -5.11 20.77 18.98
CA ALA A 68 -6.14 21.38 18.12
C ALA A 68 -6.91 20.32 17.32
N LEU A 69 -6.22 19.35 16.72
CA LEU A 69 -6.86 18.24 16.00
C LEU A 69 -7.77 17.42 16.91
N LEU A 70 -7.30 17.03 18.10
CA LEU A 70 -8.10 16.23 19.04
C LEU A 70 -9.35 16.98 19.53
N ASN A 71 -9.26 18.29 19.75
CA ASN A 71 -10.42 19.10 20.12
C ASN A 71 -11.42 19.19 18.96
N ALA A 72 -10.95 19.46 17.74
CA ALA A 72 -11.82 19.52 16.56
C ALA A 72 -12.61 18.22 16.31
N PHE A 73 -12.01 17.04 16.56
CA PHE A 73 -12.73 15.76 16.47
C PHE A 73 -13.73 15.53 17.61
N ARG A 74 -13.47 16.05 18.82
CA ARG A 74 -14.39 15.94 19.98
C ARG A 74 -15.59 16.86 19.84
N ASP A 75 -15.39 18.05 19.29
CA ASP A 75 -16.45 19.06 19.10
C ASP A 75 -17.40 18.72 17.94
N ARG A 76 -17.05 17.74 17.10
CA ARG A 76 -17.90 17.23 16.01
C ARG A 76 -18.82 16.07 16.42
N ARG A 77 -18.91 15.75 17.72
CA ARG A 77 -19.92 14.84 18.26
C ARG A 77 -21.26 15.54 18.44
#